data_AF-A0A920P0M8-F1
#
_entry.id   AF-A0A920P0M8-F1
#
_cell.length_a   1.000
_cell.length_b   1.000
_cell.length_c   1.000
_cell.angle_alpha   90.00
_cell.angle_beta   90.00
_cell.angle_gamma   90.00
#
_symmetry.space_group_name_H-M   'P 1'
#
loop_
_entity.id
_entity.type
_entity.pdbx_description
1 polymer ?
#
loop_
_entity_poly.entity_id
_entity_poly.type
_entity_poly.pdbx_seq_one_letter_code
_entity_poly.pdbx_strand_id
1 'polypeptide(L)'
;MLPLTNGVESTKLNIFVYSLTMLPVVIFPYAIGFVGLAFLIPSLILTIYYNYLCFELYNFKKNKFDAKKNKKKYLGIQFYIYS
;
A
#
# COMPACT_ATOMS: atom_id res chain seq x y z
N MET A 1 2.97 -4.47 11.68
CA MET A 1 2.48 -5.81 12.06
C MET A 1 2.89 -6.79 10.96
N LEU A 2 3.73 -7.78 11.29
CA LEU A 2 4.16 -8.78 10.33
C LEU A 2 2.94 -9.62 9.89
N PRO A 3 2.77 -9.93 8.59
CA PRO A 3 1.61 -10.62 8.07
C PRO A 3 1.68 -12.12 8.40
N LEU A 4 1.50 -12.50 9.66
CA LEU A 4 1.86 -13.86 10.11
C LEU A 4 0.87 -14.55 11.09
N THR A 5 -0.35 -14.05 11.29
CA THR A 5 -1.34 -14.78 12.13
C THR A 5 -2.75 -14.87 11.54
N ASN A 6 -3.19 -13.85 10.82
CA ASN A 6 -4.49 -13.82 10.16
C ASN A 6 -4.24 -13.72 8.64
N GLY A 7 -4.97 -14.49 7.83
CA GLY A 7 -4.68 -14.65 6.40
C GLY A 7 -4.48 -13.35 5.63
N VAL A 8 -3.85 -13.46 4.45
CA VAL A 8 -3.53 -12.32 3.57
C VAL A 8 -4.77 -11.43 3.29
N GLU A 9 -5.96 -12.03 3.27
CA GLU A 9 -7.24 -11.35 3.12
C GLU A 9 -7.61 -10.45 4.31
N SER A 10 -7.45 -10.96 5.54
CA SER A 10 -7.69 -10.19 6.77
C SER A 10 -6.72 -9.01 6.90
N THR A 11 -5.47 -9.20 6.48
CA THR A 11 -4.45 -8.13 6.47
C THR A 11 -4.83 -7.01 5.49
N LYS A 12 -5.33 -7.35 4.31
CA LYS A 12 -5.79 -6.36 3.32
C LYS A 12 -6.99 -5.56 3.79
N LEU A 13 -7.97 -6.23 4.41
CA LEU A 13 -9.12 -5.55 5.01
C LEU A 13 -8.67 -4.57 6.10
N ASN A 14 -7.74 -4.97 6.97
CA ASN A 14 -7.23 -4.10 8.01
C ASN A 14 -6.56 -2.84 7.44
N ILE A 15 -5.75 -2.98 6.38
CA ILE A 15 -5.10 -1.85 5.70
C ILE A 15 -6.15 -0.89 5.08
N PHE A 16 -7.18 -1.44 4.45
CA PHE A 16 -8.26 -0.65 3.85
C PHE A 16 -9.10 0.11 4.90
N VAL A 17 -9.44 -0.54 6.02
CA VAL A 17 -10.14 0.13 7.13
C VAL A 17 -9.26 1.24 7.71
N TYR A 18 -7.96 0.98 7.89
CA TYR A 18 -7.00 1.99 8.37
C TYR A 18 -6.93 3.22 7.45
N SER A 19 -6.94 3.04 6.13
CA SER A 19 -6.88 4.16 5.17
C SER A 19 -8.14 5.04 5.23
N LEU A 20 -9.30 4.46 5.50
CA LEU A 20 -10.54 5.20 5.73
C LEU A 20 -10.46 6.04 7.02
N THR A 21 -9.93 5.47 8.12
CA THR A 21 -9.73 6.22 9.37
C THR A 21 -8.70 7.34 9.28
N MET A 22 -7.87 7.40 8.23
CA MET A 22 -6.94 8.54 8.03
C MET A 22 -7.64 9.82 7.54
N LEU A 23 -8.82 9.72 6.91
CA LEU A 23 -9.61 10.89 6.49
C LEU A 23 -9.97 11.83 7.67
N PRO A 24 -10.58 11.34 8.77
CA PRO A 24 -10.91 12.21 9.90
C PRO A 24 -9.66 12.80 10.57
N VAL A 25 -8.52 12.10 10.54
CA VAL A 25 -7.24 12.61 11.09
C VAL A 25 -6.75 13.83 10.32
N VAL A 26 -6.96 13.88 9.01
CA VAL A 26 -6.61 15.05 8.17
C VAL A 26 -7.62 16.19 8.33
N ILE A 27 -8.91 15.87 8.52
CA ILE A 27 -9.98 16.86 8.65
C ILE A 27 -9.98 17.53 10.03
N PHE A 28 -9.65 16.79 11.10
CA PHE A 28 -9.67 17.29 12.47
C PHE A 28 -8.84 18.57 12.71
N PRO A 29 -7.55 18.65 12.31
CA PRO A 29 -6.74 19.85 12.50
C PRO A 29 -7.25 21.06 11.69
N TYR A 30 -7.96 20.83 10.58
CA TYR A 30 -8.65 21.90 9.86
C TYR A 30 -9.92 22.36 10.58
N ALA A 31 -10.71 21.43 11.13
CA ALA A 31 -11.95 21.74 11.86
C ALA A 31 -11.73 22.60 13.10
N ILE A 32 -10.58 22.42 13.78
CA ILE A 32 -10.17 23.25 14.93
C ILE A 32 -9.45 24.55 14.53
N GLY A 33 -9.29 24.81 13.22
CA GLY A 33 -8.61 26.01 12.70
C GLY A 33 -7.08 26.01 12.88
N PHE A 34 -6.47 24.86 13.16
CA PHE A 34 -5.02 24.74 13.38
C PHE A 34 -4.21 24.79 12.07
N VAL A 35 -4.86 24.44 10.95
CA VAL A 35 -4.22 24.27 9.64
C VAL A 35 -5.02 25.00 8.56
N GLY A 36 -4.33 25.70 7.65
CA GLY A 36 -4.96 26.47 6.57
C GLY A 36 -5.30 25.67 5.31
N LEU A 37 -6.10 26.27 4.42
CA LEU A 37 -6.51 25.69 3.13
C LEU A 37 -5.33 25.24 2.26
N ALA A 38 -4.22 25.99 2.30
CA ALA A 38 -3.00 25.67 1.57
C ALA A 38 -2.38 24.31 1.96
N PHE A 39 -2.67 23.82 3.16
CA PHE A 39 -2.22 22.50 3.63
C PHE A 39 -3.35 21.45 3.51
N LEU A 40 -4.61 21.86 3.62
CA LEU A 40 -5.76 20.98 3.42
C LEU A 40 -5.79 20.39 1.99
N ILE A 41 -5.61 21.22 0.96
CA ILE A 41 -5.68 20.80 -0.44
C ILE A 41 -4.67 19.67 -0.77
N PRO A 42 -3.35 19.85 -0.54
CA PRO A 42 -2.39 18.79 -0.83
C PRO A 42 -2.59 17.56 0.07
N SER A 43 -2.99 17.76 1.33
CA SER A 43 -3.26 16.64 2.23
C SER A 43 -4.47 15.79 1.80
N LEU A 44 -5.53 16.42 1.30
CA LEU A 44 -6.68 15.74 0.70
C LEU A 44 -6.30 14.94 -0.55
N ILE A 45 -5.51 15.54 -1.44
CA ILE A 45 -5.02 14.87 -2.66
C ILE A 45 -4.21 13.62 -2.28
N LEU A 46 -3.28 13.73 -1.34
CA LEU A 46 -2.50 12.60 -0.84
C LEU A 46 -3.37 11.52 -0.21
N THR A 47 -4.37 11.93 0.59
CA THR A 47 -5.27 11.01 1.28
C THR A 47 -6.14 10.23 0.30
N ILE A 48 -6.64 10.88 -0.75
CA ILE A 48 -7.39 10.23 -1.83
C ILE A 48 -6.49 9.26 -2.60
N TYR A 49 -5.27 9.70 -2.96
CA TYR A 49 -4.29 8.87 -3.66
C TYR A 49 -3.90 7.63 -2.85
N TYR A 50 -3.71 7.78 -1.53
CA TYR A 50 -3.42 6.67 -0.62
C TYR A 50 -4.59 5.68 -0.52
N ASN A 51 -5.83 6.18 -0.45
CA ASN A 51 -7.02 5.32 -0.45
C ASN A 51 -7.17 4.54 -1.77
N TYR A 52 -6.84 5.16 -2.91
CA TYR A 52 -6.80 4.49 -4.21
C TYR A 52 -5.77 3.35 -4.24
N LEU A 53 -4.55 3.59 -3.76
CA LEU A 53 -3.51 2.55 -3.63
C LEU A 53 -3.96 1.39 -2.74
N CYS A 54 -4.63 1.68 -1.62
CA CYS A 54 -5.17 0.65 -0.73
C CYS A 54 -6.29 -0.16 -1.40
N PHE A 55 -7.14 0.50 -2.19
CA PHE A 55 -8.17 -0.17 -3.00
C PHE A 55 -7.56 -1.07 -4.07
N GLU A 56 -6.52 -0.60 -4.77
CA GLU A 56 -5.78 -1.40 -5.74
C GLU A 56 -5.14 -2.62 -5.07
N LEU A 57 -4.55 -2.45 -3.88
CA LEU A 57 -3.94 -3.52 -3.09
C LEU A 57 -4.98 -4.54 -2.58
N TYR A 58 -6.16 -4.08 -2.18
CA TYR A 58 -7.30 -4.92 -1.83
C TYR A 58 -7.74 -5.76 -3.03
N ASN A 59 -7.95 -5.11 -4.19
CA ASN A 59 -8.38 -5.75 -5.43
C ASN A 59 -7.30 -6.61 -6.09
N PHE A 60 -6.03 -6.47 -5.69
CA PHE A 60 -4.92 -7.28 -6.19
C PHE A 60 -5.06 -8.74 -5.74
N LYS A 61 -5.92 -9.53 -6.38
CA LYS A 61 -5.87 -10.99 -6.26
C LYS A 61 -4.54 -11.46 -6.85
N LYS A 62 -3.75 -12.13 -6.03
CA LYS A 62 -2.49 -12.81 -6.37
C LYS A 62 -2.78 -13.90 -7.40
N ASN A 63 -3.05 -13.52 -8.65
CA ASN A 63 -3.13 -14.44 -9.78
C ASN A 63 -2.22 -13.90 -10.89
N LYS A 64 -0.92 -13.96 -10.57
CA LYS A 64 0.23 -14.14 -11.46
C LYS A 64 1.47 -13.98 -10.59
N PHE A 65 1.70 -14.98 -9.73
CA PHE A 65 3.08 -15.30 -9.36
C PHE A 65 3.74 -15.83 -10.64
N ASP A 66 4.21 -14.92 -11.48
CA ASP A 66 5.21 -15.21 -12.50
C ASP A 66 6.59 -15.37 -11.83
N ALA A 67 6.63 -16.19 -10.77
CA ALA A 67 7.83 -16.58 -10.06
C ALA A 67 8.72 -17.51 -10.92
N LYS A 68 8.23 -17.94 -12.09
CA LYS A 68 8.99 -18.76 -13.04
C LYS A 68 9.97 -17.94 -13.87
N LYS A 69 9.68 -16.66 -14.17
CA LYS A 69 10.54 -15.84 -15.03
C LYS A 69 11.80 -15.34 -14.31
N ASN A 70 11.72 -15.07 -13.01
CA ASN A 70 12.84 -14.55 -12.23
C ASN A 70 13.85 -15.64 -11.83
N LYS A 71 13.42 -16.89 -11.59
CA LYS A 71 14.34 -17.99 -11.21
C LYS A 71 15.37 -18.32 -12.30
N LYS A 72 15.01 -18.17 -13.58
CA LYS A 72 15.94 -18.37 -14.71
C LYS A 72 17.03 -17.30 -14.80
N LYS A 73 16.73 -16.04 -14.43
CA LYS A 73 17.70 -14.94 -14.49
C LYS A 73 18.79 -15.08 -13.41
N TYR A 74 18.42 -15.55 -12.21
CA TYR A 74 19.39 -15.81 -11.14
C TYR A 74 20.29 -17.02 -11.44
N LEU A 75 19.78 -18.07 -12.10
CA LEU A 75 20.59 -19.24 -12.45
C LEU A 75 21.66 -18.91 -13.51
N GLY A 76 21.34 -18.04 -14.47
CA GLY A 76 22.30 -17.61 -15.51
C GLY A 76 23.43 -16.73 -14.97
N ILE A 77 23.15 -15.89 -13.97
CA ILE A 77 24.17 -15.05 -13.32
C ILE A 77 25.10 -15.90 -12.44
N GLN A 78 24.57 -16.93 -11.77
CA GLN A 78 25.39 -17.86 -10.98
C GLN A 78 26.39 -18.63 -11.84
N PHE A 79 26.04 -19.00 -13.07
CA PHE A 79 26.93 -19.76 -13.96
C PHE A 79 28.06 -18.90 -14.55
N TYR A 80 27.84 -17.60 -14.75
CA TYR A 80 28.85 -16.68 -15.27
C TYR A 80 29.94 -16.32 -14.24
N ILE A 81 29.62 -16.38 -12.95
CA ILE A 81 30.57 -16.05 -11.87
C ILE A 81 31.50 -17.23 -11.53
N TYR A 82 31.17 -18.45 -11.95
CA TYR A 82 31.93 -19.68 -11.64
C TYR A 82 32.62 -20.31 -12.87
N SER A 83 32.68 -19.59 -14.00
CA SER A 83 33.47 -19.95 -15.20
C SER A 83 34.60 -18.95 -15.41
#